data_AF-A0A2P7BQ03-F1
#
_entry.id   AF-A0A2P7BQ03-F1
#
_cell.length_a   1.000
_cell.length_b   1.000
_cell.length_c   1.000
_cell.angle_alpha   90.00
_cell.angle_beta   90.00
_cell.angle_gamma   90.00
#
_symmetry.space_group_name_H-M   'P 1'
#
loop_
_entity.id
_entity.type
_entity.pdbx_description
1 polymer ?
#
loop_
_entity_poly.entity_id
_entity_poly.type
_entity_poly.pdbx_seq_one_letter_code
_entity_poly.pdbx_strand_id
1 'polypeptide(L)'
;MVFVLKTIKQSRGNIDELRSETIGAVSDIVLQRPDWSEDRAGDFMAAFDDMPLGAMREQAVALRPWPVRATLRTLIYLELLRTLDRPMQDAA
;
A
#
# COMPACT_ATOMS: atom_id res chain seq x y z
N MET A 1 -6.80 0.04 -12.49
CA MET A 1 -7.84 0.53 -11.55
C MET A 1 -8.57 -0.60 -10.82
N VAL A 2 -9.11 -1.62 -11.50
CA VAL A 2 -9.83 -2.74 -10.84
C VAL A 2 -8.99 -3.42 -9.75
N PHE A 3 -7.71 -3.71 -10.03
CA PHE A 3 -6.79 -4.30 -9.06
C PHE A 3 -6.68 -3.45 -7.78
N VAL A 4 -6.37 -2.15 -7.90
CA VAL A 4 -6.26 -1.21 -6.77
C VAL A 4 -7.50 -1.21 -5.88
N LEU A 5 -8.68 -1.08 -6.48
CA LEU A 5 -9.94 -1.06 -5.73
C LEU A 5 -10.20 -2.40 -5.04
N LYS A 6 -9.85 -3.52 -5.70
CA LYS A 6 -9.94 -4.86 -5.13
C LYS A 6 -8.99 -5.02 -3.95
N THR A 7 -7.73 -4.60 -4.07
CA THR A 7 -6.74 -4.63 -2.98
C THR A 7 -7.26 -3.90 -1.75
N ILE A 8 -7.77 -2.67 -1.90
CA ILE A 8 -8.27 -1.89 -0.76
C ILE A 8 -9.54 -2.52 -0.18
N LYS A 9 -10.53 -2.84 -1.03
CA LYS A 9 -11.84 -3.31 -0.57
C LYS A 9 -11.81 -4.71 0.04
N GLN A 10 -10.93 -5.59 -0.47
CA GLN A 10 -10.85 -6.98 -0.04
C GLN A 10 -9.81 -7.20 1.05
N SER A 11 -8.94 -6.23 1.33
CA SER A 11 -8.01 -6.35 2.45
C SER A 11 -8.72 -6.14 3.79
N ARG A 12 -8.31 -6.92 4.78
CA ARG A 12 -8.89 -6.91 6.12
C ARG A 12 -8.78 -5.53 6.76
N GLY A 13 -9.92 -4.99 7.22
CA GLY A 13 -9.96 -3.72 7.96
C GLY A 13 -9.83 -2.45 7.12
N ASN A 14 -9.73 -2.56 5.79
CA ASN A 14 -9.48 -1.42 4.89
C ASN A 14 -10.68 -1.02 4.01
N ILE A 15 -11.85 -1.65 4.20
CA ILE A 15 -13.04 -1.44 3.35
C ILE A 15 -13.46 0.04 3.26
N ASP A 16 -13.29 0.80 4.34
CA ASP A 16 -13.65 2.22 4.43
C ASP A 16 -12.54 3.17 3.96
N GLU A 17 -11.41 2.62 3.50
CA GLU A 17 -10.26 3.40 2.99
C GLU A 17 -10.28 3.58 1.47
N LEU A 18 -11.45 3.46 0.85
CA LEU A 18 -11.73 3.87 -0.54
C LEU A 18 -11.80 5.41 -0.68
N ARG A 19 -10.78 6.10 -0.16
CA ARG A 19 -10.62 7.55 -0.21
C ARG A 19 -9.76 7.93 -1.40
N SER A 20 -9.96 9.14 -1.94
CA SER A 20 -9.25 9.61 -3.14
C SER A 20 -7.73 9.53 -2.98
N GLU A 21 -7.21 9.94 -1.82
CA GLU A 21 -5.79 9.94 -1.52
C GLU A 21 -5.23 8.52 -1.38
N THR A 22 -5.97 7.61 -0.76
CA THR A 22 -5.57 6.19 -0.60
C THR A 22 -5.57 5.48 -1.96
N ILE A 23 -6.64 5.62 -2.75
CA ILE A 23 -6.73 5.06 -4.10
C ILE A 23 -5.60 5.61 -4.97
N GLY A 24 -5.36 6.93 -4.90
CA GLY A 24 -4.27 7.57 -5.63
C GLY A 24 -2.90 7.04 -5.23
N ALA A 25 -2.63 6.93 -3.93
CA ALA A 25 -1.36 6.42 -3.40
C ALA A 25 -1.09 4.97 -3.83
N VAL A 26 -2.07 4.08 -3.71
CA VAL A 26 -1.91 2.67 -4.12
C VAL A 26 -1.77 2.57 -5.65
N SER A 27 -2.49 3.39 -6.41
CA SER A 27 -2.35 3.45 -7.88
C SER A 27 -0.94 3.88 -8.29
N ASP A 28 -0.37 4.88 -7.61
CA ASP A 28 1.00 5.34 -7.89
C ASP A 28 2.03 4.23 -7.67
N ILE A 29 1.83 3.40 -6.63
CA ILE A 29 2.73 2.27 -6.35
C ILE A 29 2.63 1.20 -7.43
N VAL A 30 1.41 0.83 -7.84
CA VAL A 30 1.19 -0.15 -8.93
C VAL A 30 1.83 0.33 -10.23
N LEU A 31 1.73 1.63 -10.55
CA LEU A 31 2.40 2.21 -11.73
C LEU A 31 3.93 2.22 -11.60
N GLN A 32 4.45 2.43 -10.40
CA GLN A 32 5.89 2.48 -10.15
C GLN A 32 6.55 1.10 -10.09
N ARG A 33 5.85 0.09 -9.53
CA ARG A 33 6.31 -1.29 -9.33
C ARG A 33 5.29 -2.27 -9.92
N PRO A 34 5.15 -2.31 -11.27
CA PRO A 34 4.24 -3.24 -11.91
C PRO A 34 4.58 -4.69 -11.56
N ASP A 35 5.86 -5.01 -11.36
CA ASP A 35 6.37 -6.33 -10.93
C ASP A 35 5.68 -6.85 -9.67
N TRP A 36 5.42 -5.99 -8.69
CA TRP A 36 4.71 -6.37 -7.48
C TRP A 36 3.23 -6.70 -7.74
N SER A 37 2.60 -5.99 -8.66
CA SER A 37 1.17 -6.14 -8.94
C SER A 37 0.83 -7.19 -10.00
N GLU A 38 1.76 -7.46 -10.93
CA GLU A 38 1.55 -8.36 -12.06
C GLU A 38 2.10 -9.75 -11.74
N ASP A 39 3.36 -9.83 -11.29
CA ASP A 39 4.03 -11.11 -11.03
C ASP A 39 3.75 -11.62 -9.60
N ARG A 40 3.49 -10.69 -8.66
CA ARG A 40 3.34 -10.98 -7.23
C ARG A 40 2.02 -10.50 -6.64
N ALA A 41 0.97 -10.46 -7.47
CA ALA A 41 -0.35 -9.95 -7.11
C ALA A 41 -0.91 -10.52 -5.80
N GLY A 42 -0.70 -11.83 -5.56
CA GLY A 42 -1.12 -12.52 -4.35
C GLY A 42 -0.42 -12.01 -3.10
N ASP A 43 0.92 -11.95 -3.12
CA ASP A 43 1.74 -11.42 -2.03
C ASP A 43 1.42 -9.95 -1.77
N PHE A 44 1.25 -9.17 -2.84
CA PHE A 44 0.88 -7.76 -2.74
C PHE A 44 -0.47 -7.61 -2.02
N MET A 45 -1.49 -8.38 -2.41
CA MET A 45 -2.79 -8.35 -1.74
C MET A 45 -2.70 -8.81 -0.28
N ALA A 46 -1.94 -9.87 0.01
CA ALA A 46 -1.74 -10.38 1.36
C ALA A 46 -1.03 -9.36 2.26
N ALA A 47 -0.05 -8.63 1.74
CA ALA A 47 0.63 -7.57 2.50
C ALA A 47 -0.35 -6.48 2.95
N PHE A 48 -1.39 -6.19 2.17
CA PHE A 48 -2.43 -5.22 2.55
C PHE A 48 -3.38 -5.74 3.64
N ASP A 49 -3.51 -7.05 3.86
CA ASP A 49 -4.30 -7.58 4.99
C ASP A 49 -3.70 -7.22 6.35
N ASP A 50 -2.38 -7.00 6.40
CA ASP A 50 -1.65 -6.65 7.61
C ASP A 50 -1.36 -5.13 7.71
N MET A 51 -1.67 -4.35 6.68
CA MET A 51 -1.47 -2.90 6.66
C MET A 51 -2.71 -2.14 7.14
N PRO A 52 -2.62 -1.39 8.26
CA PRO A 52 -3.73 -0.56 8.74
C PRO A 52 -3.81 0.76 7.96
N LEU A 53 -4.40 0.75 6.75
CA LEU A 53 -4.41 1.92 5.86
C LEU A 53 -5.04 3.16 6.51
N GLY A 54 -6.06 2.98 7.36
CA GLY A 54 -6.69 4.09 8.08
C GLY A 54 -5.72 4.81 9.00
N ALA A 55 -4.95 4.06 9.79
CA ALA A 55 -3.92 4.62 10.68
C ALA A 55 -2.76 5.27 9.89
N MET A 56 -2.33 4.65 8.80
CA MET A 56 -1.30 5.22 7.91
C MET A 56 -1.76 6.53 7.28
N ARG A 57 -3.04 6.62 6.90
CA ARG A 57 -3.64 7.86 6.39
C ARG A 57 -3.74 8.93 7.47
N GLU A 58 -4.15 8.58 8.69
CA GLU A 58 -4.16 9.51 9.83
C GLU A 58 -2.76 10.08 10.10
N GLN A 59 -1.73 9.23 10.06
CA GLN A 59 -0.35 9.66 10.15
C GLN A 59 0.03 10.63 9.01
N ALA A 60 -0.36 10.34 7.76
CA ALA A 60 -0.11 11.23 6.64
C ALA A 60 -0.83 12.59 6.79
N VAL A 61 -2.04 12.61 7.36
CA VAL A 61 -2.79 13.84 7.66
C VAL A 61 -2.14 14.65 8.79
N ALA A 62 -1.62 13.99 9.83
CA ALA A 62 -0.93 14.64 10.93
C ALA A 62 0.37 15.33 10.49
N LEU A 63 0.98 14.86 9.39
CA LEU A 63 2.20 15.42 8.80
C LEU A 63 1.94 16.64 7.90
N ARG A 64 0.76 17.26 7.92
CA ARG A 64 0.55 18.52 7.18
C ARG A 64 1.58 19.59 7.58
N PRO A 65 2.03 20.47 6.65
CA PRO A 65 1.44 20.75 5.35
C PRO A 65 1.88 19.82 4.19
N TRP A 66 2.60 18.73 4.46
CA TRP A 66 2.98 17.77 3.41
C TRP A 66 1.74 17.18 2.70
N PRO A 67 1.77 16.98 1.37
CA PRO A 67 0.63 16.42 0.63
C PRO A 67 0.29 14.99 1.08
N VAL A 68 -0.95 14.78 1.54
CA VAL A 68 -1.40 13.51 2.14
C VAL A 68 -1.18 12.31 1.22
N ARG A 69 -1.53 12.41 -0.08
CA ARG A 69 -1.31 11.32 -1.05
C ARG A 69 0.16 10.94 -1.17
N ALA A 70 1.05 11.92 -1.30
CA ALA A 70 2.48 11.66 -1.47
C ALA A 70 3.09 11.03 -0.20
N THR A 71 2.70 11.53 0.97
CA THR A 71 3.12 10.98 2.26
C THR A 71 2.60 9.55 2.46
N LEU A 72 1.31 9.32 2.23
CA LEU A 72 0.69 8.00 2.34
C LEU A 72 1.31 6.99 1.36
N ARG A 73 1.55 7.41 0.11
CA ARG A 73 2.27 6.59 -0.88
C ARG A 73 3.63 6.14 -0.35
N THR A 74 4.40 7.05 0.25
CA THR A 74 5.70 6.71 0.84
C THR A 74 5.55 5.71 1.99
N LEU A 75 4.60 5.91 2.90
CA LEU A 75 4.37 4.99 4.02
C LEU A 75 4.02 3.58 3.54
N ILE A 76 3.07 3.46 2.60
CA ILE A 76 2.66 2.17 2.02
C ILE A 76 3.85 1.53 1.27
N TYR A 77 4.58 2.32 0.47
CA TYR A 77 5.70 1.81 -0.32
C TYR A 77 6.82 1.24 0.56
N LEU A 78 7.15 1.90 1.68
CA LEU A 78 8.15 1.41 2.63
C LEU A 78 7.72 0.10 3.28
N GLU A 79 6.44 -0.06 3.60
CA GLU A 79 5.92 -1.30 4.17
C GLU A 79 5.94 -2.43 3.13
N LEU A 80 5.54 -2.15 1.90
CA LEU A 80 5.64 -3.12 0.80
C LEU A 80 7.09 -3.52 0.52
N LEU A 81 8.04 -2.59 0.54
CA LEU A 81 9.46 -2.92 0.43
C LEU A 81 9.90 -3.91 1.53
N ARG A 82 9.47 -3.68 2.78
CA ARG A 82 9.83 -4.53 3.92
C ARG A 82 9.22 -5.93 3.85
N THR A 83 8.06 -6.07 3.22
CA THR A 83 7.29 -7.31 3.16
C THR A 83 7.58 -8.10 1.89
N LEU A 84 7.70 -7.42 0.74
CA LEU A 84 7.88 -8.03 -0.57
C LEU A 84 9.36 -8.17 -0.95
N ASP A 85 10.20 -7.19 -0.63
CA ASP A 85 11.61 -7.15 -1.04
C ASP A 85 12.57 -7.45 0.12
N ARG A 86 12.08 -8.05 1.22
CA ARG A 86 12.96 -8.54 2.29
C ARG A 86 13.99 -9.48 1.67
N PRO A 87 15.30 -9.21 1.81
CA PRO A 87 16.31 -10.13 1.30
C PRO A 87 16.13 -11.45 2.03
N MET A 88 16.25 -12.55 1.27
CA MET A 88 16.40 -13.92 1.73
C MET A 88 17.63 -14.04 2.67
N GLN A 89 17.55 -13.49 3.87
CA GLN A 89 18.63 -13.48 4.86
C GLN A 89 18.54 -14.64 5.87
N ASP A 90 17.52 -15.48 5.78
CA ASP A 90 17.36 -16.67 6.63
C ASP A 90 17.68 -17.99 5.89
N ALA A 91 18.47 -17.92 4.81
CA ALA A 91 19.02 -19.09 4.13
C ALA A 91 20.55 -19.17 4.34
N ALA A 92 20.97 -19.26 5.61
CA ALA A 92 22.34 -19.56 6.02
C ALA A 92 22.32 -20.50 7.23
#